data_AF-A0A2V3ZUM6-F1
#
_entry.id   AF-A0A2V3ZUM6-F1
#
_cell.length_a   1.000
_cell.length_b   1.000
_cell.length_c   1.000
_cell.angle_alpha   90.00
_cell.angle_beta   90.00
_cell.angle_gamma   90.00
#
_symmetry.space_group_name_H-M   'P 1'
#
loop_
_entity.id
_entity.type
_entity.pdbx_description
1 polymer ?
#
loop_
_entity_poly.entity_id
_entity_poly.type
_entity_poly.pdbx_seq_one_letter_code
_entity_poly.pdbx_strand_id
1 'polypeptide(L)'
;VHEHDVVINEIMADESPTQGLPEYEYIELYNTKNYPISVEGWKLQIGSKELLFTSDTIQANSYLILCSHTSKEEFLVYGDVHSLSSFSGLTNSGNNLKLLSAKGETIDEITYSDTWYQSEEKNNGGWSLERIDPSNTCSSRSNWSASANANGGTPGQINSIRTENLDEEAPNVIYFKLVSENQLSLEFSEMIDETTLLNPENYNIQGNVLKELIFISTQEVELQFENAFTDAEPMNLHVSGISDECGNVLDTILNFVYHEVHQHDVVINEIMADESPSQGLPEYEYIELYNTKSYPISVEGWKLQIGSKELSFSSDTIPSNSYLILCSNSAAESFSEFGNALGVSNFTGLTNTGNSLRLLSVNGEAIDEITYSDTWYQSEEKSNGGWSIERIDPSNTCSSRSNWSASVSKNGGTPGKINSIRAENIDEEAPKVISFRLKSENHLSLEFSEMINELTLLNPENYKLQANVLKEI
;
A
#
# COMPACT_ATOMS: atom_id res chain seq x y z
N VAL A 1 43.96 1.56 -13.97
CA VAL A 1 42.74 1.95 -13.26
C VAL A 1 41.79 0.78 -13.36
N HIS A 2 41.28 0.33 -12.23
CA HIS A 2 40.23 -0.67 -12.13
C HIS A 2 38.92 0.03 -11.77
N GLU A 3 37.83 -0.72 -11.79
CA GLU A 3 36.53 -0.28 -11.28
C GLU A 3 36.67 0.26 -9.84
N HIS A 4 36.02 1.39 -9.59
CA HIS A 4 36.01 2.19 -8.36
C HIS A 4 37.39 2.63 -7.82
N ASP A 5 38.45 2.58 -8.64
CA ASP A 5 39.71 3.24 -8.28
C ASP A 5 39.55 4.77 -8.20
N VAL A 6 38.62 5.32 -8.98
CA VAL A 6 38.14 6.70 -8.89
C VAL A 6 36.63 6.65 -8.92
N VAL A 7 35.97 7.39 -8.03
CA VAL A 7 34.50 7.43 -7.95
C VAL A 7 33.99 8.83 -8.23
N ILE A 8 32.79 8.93 -8.80
CA ILE A 8 32.01 10.16 -8.83
C ILE A 8 31.58 10.44 -7.38
N ASN A 9 31.99 11.59 -6.85
CA ASN A 9 31.93 11.88 -5.42
C ASN A 9 30.96 13.01 -5.07
N GLU A 10 30.78 13.98 -5.96
CA GLU A 10 29.86 15.11 -5.76
C GLU A 10 29.29 15.58 -7.11
N ILE A 11 28.04 16.01 -7.14
CA ILE A 11 27.34 16.46 -8.35
C ILE A 11 26.55 17.73 -8.04
N MET A 12 26.86 18.83 -8.73
CA MET A 12 26.01 20.02 -8.75
C MET A 12 25.25 20.04 -10.08
N ALA A 13 24.01 19.56 -10.05
CA ALA A 13 23.12 19.51 -11.22
C ALA A 13 22.11 20.66 -11.27
N ASP A 14 21.83 21.29 -10.11
CA ASP A 14 20.93 22.43 -10.03
C ASP A 14 21.60 23.55 -9.23
N GLU A 15 22.39 24.38 -9.90
CA GLU A 15 23.22 25.40 -9.27
C GLU A 15 22.43 26.64 -8.76
N SER A 16 21.14 26.75 -9.11
CA SER A 16 20.35 27.97 -8.93
C SER A 16 19.06 27.73 -8.14
N PRO A 17 18.75 28.53 -7.11
CA PRO A 17 19.50 29.69 -6.64
C PRO A 17 20.71 29.27 -5.79
N THR A 18 21.87 29.89 -6.01
CA THR A 18 23.10 29.53 -5.28
C THR A 18 23.01 29.76 -3.77
N GLN A 19 23.65 28.86 -3.00
CA GLN A 19 23.89 28.99 -1.56
C GLN A 19 25.28 29.53 -1.21
N GLY A 20 26.14 29.78 -2.20
CA GLY A 20 27.50 30.30 -1.99
C GLY A 20 28.53 29.79 -3.00
N LEU A 21 28.23 28.70 -3.70
CA LEU A 21 29.05 28.20 -4.80
C LEU A 21 28.83 28.98 -6.11
N PRO A 22 29.76 28.91 -7.08
CA PRO A 22 29.52 29.47 -8.41
C PRO A 22 28.25 28.90 -9.03
N GLU A 23 27.47 29.72 -9.73
CA GLU A 23 26.28 29.29 -10.49
C GLU A 23 26.71 28.53 -11.77
N TYR A 24 27.36 27.39 -11.59
CA TYR A 24 27.77 26.48 -12.65
C TYR A 24 27.67 25.02 -12.20
N GLU A 25 27.17 24.18 -13.10
CA GLU A 25 27.25 22.72 -12.99
C GLU A 25 28.69 22.24 -12.78
N TYR A 26 28.88 21.23 -11.92
CA TYR A 26 30.14 20.48 -11.82
C TYR A 26 29.91 19.03 -11.40
N ILE A 27 30.89 18.19 -11.68
CA ILE A 27 31.05 16.86 -11.09
C ILE A 27 32.39 16.81 -10.40
N GLU A 28 32.48 16.25 -9.21
CA GLU A 28 33.74 15.94 -8.56
C GLU A 28 34.07 14.46 -8.65
N LEU A 29 35.33 14.15 -8.97
CA LEU A 29 35.90 12.82 -8.87
C LEU A 29 36.76 12.69 -7.62
N TYR A 30 36.73 11.54 -6.95
CA TYR A 30 37.61 11.21 -5.84
C TYR A 30 38.48 9.99 -6.15
N ASN A 31 39.80 10.13 -6.01
CA ASN A 31 40.74 9.01 -6.12
C ASN A 31 40.80 8.23 -4.80
N THR A 32 40.26 7.01 -4.78
CA THR A 32 40.21 6.15 -3.59
C THR A 32 41.55 5.48 -3.27
N LYS A 33 42.55 5.65 -4.13
CA LYS A 33 43.87 5.01 -4.00
C LYS A 33 44.88 5.94 -3.35
N ASN A 34 45.86 5.30 -2.71
CA ASN A 34 47.01 5.96 -2.09
C ASN A 34 48.14 6.29 -3.09
N TYR A 35 47.86 6.26 -4.39
CA TYR A 35 48.79 6.65 -5.46
C TYR A 35 48.07 7.55 -6.50
N PRO A 36 48.81 8.44 -7.19
CA PRO A 36 48.23 9.31 -8.20
C PRO A 36 47.74 8.52 -9.42
N ILE A 37 46.63 8.96 -10.01
CA ILE A 37 46.01 8.33 -11.19
C ILE A 37 45.92 9.35 -12.32
N SER A 38 46.54 9.02 -13.47
CA SER A 38 46.39 9.79 -14.71
C SER A 38 45.01 9.55 -15.32
N VAL A 39 44.35 10.64 -15.70
CA VAL A 39 43.04 10.63 -16.37
C VAL A 39 43.15 10.86 -17.87
N GLU A 40 44.37 10.84 -18.42
CA GLU A 40 44.59 11.10 -19.85
C GLU A 40 43.83 10.10 -20.72
N GLY A 41 43.00 10.62 -21.62
CA GLY A 41 42.20 9.82 -22.54
C GLY A 41 40.98 9.14 -21.91
N TRP A 42 40.68 9.39 -20.63
CA TRP A 42 39.42 8.97 -20.02
C TRP A 42 38.24 9.68 -20.67
N LYS A 43 37.04 9.13 -20.46
CA LYS A 43 35.80 9.76 -20.90
C LYS A 43 34.82 9.89 -19.75
N LEU A 44 34.16 11.02 -19.67
CA LEU A 44 32.94 11.20 -18.88
C LEU A 44 31.76 11.15 -19.85
N GLN A 45 30.86 10.21 -19.64
CA GLN A 45 29.61 10.13 -20.37
C GLN A 45 28.48 10.68 -19.50
N ILE A 46 27.73 11.64 -20.05
CA ILE A 46 26.52 12.23 -19.45
C ILE A 46 25.36 11.89 -20.41
N GLY A 47 24.58 10.88 -20.07
CA GLY A 47 23.57 10.29 -20.96
C GLY A 47 24.22 9.80 -22.27
N SER A 48 23.85 10.39 -23.41
CA SER A 48 24.41 10.02 -24.73
C SER A 48 25.67 10.80 -25.11
N LYS A 49 26.09 11.78 -24.30
CA LYS A 49 27.19 12.69 -24.62
C LYS A 49 28.48 12.22 -23.97
N GLU A 50 29.54 12.08 -24.77
CA GLU A 50 30.88 11.76 -24.29
C GLU A 50 31.75 13.03 -24.24
N LEU A 51 32.46 13.21 -23.12
CA LEU A 51 33.44 14.27 -22.88
C LEU A 51 34.81 13.63 -22.67
N LEU A 52 35.80 14.06 -23.45
CA LEU A 52 37.16 13.51 -23.41
C LEU A 52 38.04 14.30 -22.44
N PHE A 53 38.72 13.60 -21.54
CA PHE A 53 39.71 14.18 -20.66
C PHE A 53 41.01 14.48 -21.42
N THR A 54 41.60 15.62 -21.12
CA THR A 54 42.98 15.92 -21.51
C THR A 54 43.97 15.36 -20.48
N SER A 55 45.27 15.54 -20.71
CA SER A 55 46.28 15.03 -19.77
C SER A 55 46.17 15.77 -18.43
N ASP A 56 45.89 15.01 -17.37
CA ASP A 56 45.81 15.50 -15.99
C ASP A 56 46.02 14.33 -15.01
N THR A 57 46.09 14.60 -13.71
CA THR A 57 46.33 13.60 -12.68
C THR A 57 45.61 13.94 -11.39
N ILE A 58 44.79 12.99 -10.91
CA ILE A 58 44.22 13.07 -9.57
C ILE A 58 45.26 12.53 -8.59
N GLN A 59 45.70 13.34 -7.64
CA GLN A 59 46.65 12.90 -6.61
C GLN A 59 46.01 11.82 -5.72
N ALA A 60 46.85 11.09 -4.97
CA ALA A 60 46.40 10.07 -4.03
C ALA A 60 45.39 10.65 -3.02
N ASN A 61 44.28 9.97 -2.77
CA ASN A 61 43.22 10.39 -1.83
C ASN A 61 42.76 11.85 -2.02
N SER A 62 42.79 12.34 -3.26
CA SER A 62 42.48 13.74 -3.61
C SER A 62 41.32 13.82 -4.61
N TYR A 63 40.83 15.03 -4.81
CA TYR A 63 39.65 15.34 -5.60
C TYR A 63 40.02 16.02 -6.93
N LEU A 64 39.15 15.88 -7.95
CA LEU A 64 39.26 16.60 -9.21
C LEU A 64 37.89 17.13 -9.62
N ILE A 65 37.76 18.45 -9.70
CA ILE A 65 36.52 19.12 -10.09
C ILE A 65 36.45 19.18 -11.62
N LEU A 66 35.37 18.65 -12.17
CA LEU A 66 35.05 18.67 -13.59
C LEU A 66 34.01 19.75 -13.84
N CYS A 67 34.32 20.69 -14.73
CA CYS A 67 33.42 21.80 -15.05
C CYS A 67 33.57 22.21 -16.53
N SER A 68 32.76 23.19 -16.95
CA SER A 68 32.91 23.80 -18.28
C SER A 68 34.17 24.65 -18.38
N HIS A 69 34.73 24.77 -19.59
CA HIS A 69 35.89 25.64 -19.83
C HIS A 69 35.66 27.10 -19.39
N THR A 70 34.42 27.58 -19.49
CA THR A 70 34.04 28.95 -19.09
C THR A 70 33.94 29.14 -17.58
N SER A 71 33.73 28.07 -16.79
CA SER A 71 33.61 28.13 -15.33
C SER A 71 34.91 27.80 -14.59
N LYS A 72 35.97 27.40 -15.33
CA LYS A 72 37.24 26.94 -14.74
C LYS A 72 37.80 27.90 -13.68
N GLU A 73 37.90 29.19 -14.00
CA GLU A 73 38.49 30.19 -13.11
C GLU A 73 37.71 30.34 -11.79
N GLU A 74 36.39 30.12 -11.82
CA GLU A 74 35.54 30.20 -10.63
C GLU A 74 35.77 29.01 -9.68
N PHE A 75 36.18 27.84 -10.22
CA PHE A 75 36.42 26.65 -9.43
C PHE A 75 37.86 26.52 -8.89
N LEU A 76 38.83 27.26 -9.42
CA LEU A 76 40.24 27.18 -9.01
C LEU A 76 40.49 27.52 -7.53
N VAL A 77 39.58 28.28 -6.92
CA VAL A 77 39.67 28.61 -5.48
C VAL A 77 39.34 27.42 -4.57
N TYR A 78 38.66 26.40 -5.09
CA TYR A 78 38.18 25.25 -4.32
C TYR A 78 39.13 24.05 -4.37
N GLY A 79 39.82 23.82 -5.49
CA GLY A 79 40.74 22.69 -5.62
C GLY A 79 41.31 22.50 -7.03
N ASP A 80 41.77 21.28 -7.32
CA ASP A 80 42.24 20.89 -8.66
C ASP A 80 41.05 20.83 -9.63
N VAL A 81 41.18 21.47 -10.80
CA VAL A 81 40.09 21.61 -11.77
C VAL A 81 40.50 21.10 -13.15
N HIS A 82 39.73 20.16 -13.68
CA HIS A 82 39.80 19.71 -15.06
C HIS A 82 38.60 20.21 -15.86
N SER A 83 38.81 21.25 -16.67
CA SER A 83 37.74 21.78 -17.51
C SER A 83 37.54 20.94 -18.77
N LEU A 84 36.30 20.53 -19.07
CA LEU A 84 35.94 19.76 -20.24
C LEU A 84 35.29 20.65 -21.32
N SER A 85 35.63 20.42 -22.59
CA SER A 85 35.02 21.14 -23.71
C SER A 85 33.54 20.78 -23.81
N SER A 86 32.67 21.79 -23.85
CA SER A 86 31.22 21.59 -23.91
C SER A 86 30.67 20.78 -22.73
N PHE A 87 31.20 20.89 -21.52
CA PHE A 87 30.55 20.34 -20.33
C PHE A 87 29.16 20.96 -20.16
N SER A 88 28.13 20.12 -20.21
CA SER A 88 26.73 20.47 -19.95
C SER A 88 25.88 19.20 -19.94
N GLY A 89 24.68 19.30 -19.38
CA GLY A 89 23.65 18.26 -19.48
C GLY A 89 23.39 17.53 -18.18
N LEU A 90 23.78 18.10 -17.04
CA LEU A 90 23.34 17.63 -15.74
C LEU A 90 21.92 18.13 -15.52
N THR A 91 20.96 17.39 -16.03
CA THR A 91 19.54 17.73 -15.85
C THR A 91 19.16 17.67 -14.36
N ASN A 92 18.43 18.67 -13.88
CA ASN A 92 18.01 18.78 -12.47
C ASN A 92 17.21 17.55 -12.02
N SER A 93 16.38 16.98 -12.92
CA SER A 93 15.58 15.78 -12.65
C SER A 93 16.39 14.49 -12.52
N GLY A 94 17.66 14.48 -12.92
CA GLY A 94 18.48 13.27 -12.95
C GLY A 94 19.10 12.96 -14.31
N ASN A 95 20.23 12.25 -14.32
CA ASN A 95 20.92 11.75 -15.52
C ASN A 95 21.79 10.52 -15.19
N ASN A 96 22.17 9.76 -16.20
CA ASN A 96 23.16 8.68 -16.06
C ASN A 96 24.56 9.26 -16.32
N LEU A 97 25.47 9.01 -15.39
CA LEU A 97 26.87 9.41 -15.44
C LEU A 97 27.74 8.17 -15.44
N LYS A 98 28.63 8.08 -16.43
CA LYS A 98 29.57 6.96 -16.56
C LYS A 98 30.98 7.46 -16.79
N LEU A 99 31.89 7.06 -15.90
CA LEU A 99 33.31 7.34 -16.01
C LEU A 99 34.01 6.15 -16.67
N LEU A 100 34.66 6.38 -17.80
CA LEU A 100 35.29 5.35 -18.62
C LEU A 100 36.80 5.56 -18.69
N SER A 101 37.55 4.47 -18.56
CA SER A 101 39.00 4.47 -18.77
C SER A 101 39.35 4.76 -20.24
N ALA A 102 40.63 5.05 -20.50
CA ALA A 102 41.12 5.22 -21.88
C ALA A 102 40.93 3.98 -22.78
N LYS A 103 40.68 2.81 -22.19
CA LYS A 103 40.36 1.56 -22.91
C LYS A 103 38.86 1.33 -23.12
N GLY A 104 38.00 2.19 -22.56
CA GLY A 104 36.55 2.05 -22.58
C GLY A 104 35.98 1.14 -21.49
N GLU A 105 36.76 0.80 -20.47
CA GLU A 105 36.28 0.04 -19.30
C GLU A 105 35.58 1.00 -18.33
N THR A 106 34.44 0.60 -17.74
CA THR A 106 33.77 1.38 -16.69
C THR A 106 34.67 1.48 -15.46
N ILE A 107 34.84 2.70 -14.96
CA ILE A 107 35.51 3.00 -13.70
C ILE A 107 34.46 3.23 -12.62
N ASP A 108 33.43 4.02 -12.91
CA ASP A 108 32.31 4.26 -12.00
C ASP A 108 31.06 4.63 -12.82
N GLU A 109 29.88 4.27 -12.34
CA GLU A 109 28.61 4.56 -12.99
C GLU A 109 27.52 4.82 -11.96
N ILE A 110 26.74 5.88 -12.15
CA ILE A 110 25.60 6.22 -11.32
C ILE A 110 24.47 6.80 -12.17
N THR A 111 23.23 6.63 -11.70
CA THR A 111 22.07 7.33 -12.27
C THR A 111 21.40 8.13 -11.16
N TYR A 112 21.72 9.41 -11.08
CA TYR A 112 21.17 10.28 -10.04
C TYR A 112 19.77 10.78 -10.44
N SER A 113 18.96 11.16 -9.45
CA SER A 113 17.63 11.79 -9.62
C SER A 113 17.48 12.93 -8.61
N ASP A 114 16.57 13.86 -8.87
CA ASP A 114 16.11 14.90 -7.94
C ASP A 114 15.58 14.34 -6.61
N THR A 115 15.03 13.12 -6.61
CA THR A 115 14.70 12.39 -5.37
C THR A 115 15.93 12.11 -4.50
N TRP A 116 17.15 12.26 -5.05
CA TRP A 116 18.37 11.95 -4.34
C TRP A 116 18.70 12.92 -3.20
N TYR A 117 18.15 14.14 -3.23
CA TYR A 117 18.40 15.16 -2.21
C TYR A 117 17.78 14.85 -0.84
N GLN A 118 16.75 13.99 -0.76
CA GLN A 118 16.01 13.69 0.49
C GLN A 118 15.47 14.93 1.22
N SER A 119 15.25 16.02 0.48
CA SER A 119 14.85 17.30 1.06
C SER A 119 14.09 18.11 0.01
N GLU A 120 12.83 18.43 0.28
CA GLU A 120 12.03 19.30 -0.58
C GLU A 120 12.69 20.68 -0.76
N GLU A 121 13.31 21.24 0.29
CA GLU A 121 14.00 22.54 0.21
C GLU A 121 15.20 22.50 -0.73
N LYS A 122 16.16 21.60 -0.46
CA LYS A 122 17.42 21.47 -1.21
C LYS A 122 17.24 20.97 -2.64
N ASN A 123 16.13 20.31 -2.95
CA ASN A 123 15.79 19.90 -4.31
C ASN A 123 15.38 21.09 -5.21
N ASN A 124 15.22 22.30 -4.66
CA ASN A 124 14.92 23.51 -5.45
C ASN A 124 16.18 24.30 -5.87
N GLY A 125 17.34 23.65 -5.87
CA GLY A 125 18.60 24.19 -6.39
C GLY A 125 19.52 24.84 -5.36
N GLY A 126 20.77 25.05 -5.78
CA GLY A 126 21.87 25.60 -4.99
C GLY A 126 22.61 24.58 -4.12
N TRP A 127 22.25 23.30 -4.19
CA TRP A 127 22.84 22.22 -3.39
C TRP A 127 23.37 21.12 -4.30
N SER A 128 24.52 20.55 -3.97
CA SER A 128 25.05 19.35 -4.60
C SER A 128 24.50 18.08 -3.96
N LEU A 129 24.50 17.00 -4.75
CA LEU A 129 24.44 15.64 -4.24
C LEU A 129 25.85 15.20 -3.88
N GLU A 130 26.05 14.72 -2.66
CA GLU A 130 27.31 14.21 -2.14
C GLU A 130 27.21 12.70 -1.91
N ARG A 131 28.28 11.96 -2.25
CA ARG A 131 28.44 10.56 -1.84
C ARG A 131 28.76 10.50 -0.35
N ILE A 132 28.09 9.63 0.40
CA ILE A 132 28.26 9.45 1.84
C ILE A 132 29.56 8.70 2.13
N ASP A 133 29.72 7.51 1.55
CA ASP A 133 30.89 6.65 1.73
C ASP A 133 31.53 6.29 0.37
N PRO A 134 32.69 6.87 0.03
CA PRO A 134 33.42 6.51 -1.19
C PRO A 134 33.92 5.06 -1.26
N SER A 135 33.90 4.33 -0.14
CA SER A 135 34.25 2.91 -0.09
C SER A 135 33.05 1.99 -0.28
N ASN A 136 31.82 2.49 -0.10
CA ASN A 136 30.62 1.78 -0.52
C ASN A 136 30.43 1.97 -2.04
N THR A 137 30.72 0.91 -2.78
CA THR A 137 30.67 0.88 -4.25
C THR A 137 29.44 0.15 -4.79
N CYS A 138 28.61 -0.42 -3.92
CA CYS A 138 27.47 -1.23 -4.31
C CYS A 138 26.15 -0.50 -4.15
N SER A 139 25.95 0.28 -3.08
CA SER A 139 24.69 0.99 -2.90
C SER A 139 24.66 2.27 -3.75
N SER A 140 23.73 2.32 -4.70
CA SER A 140 23.55 3.47 -5.57
C SER A 140 22.85 4.59 -4.82
N ARG A 141 21.53 4.52 -4.64
CA ARG A 141 20.72 5.61 -4.07
C ARG A 141 21.05 5.90 -2.61
N SER A 142 21.16 4.88 -1.78
CA SER A 142 21.29 5.02 -0.31
C SER A 142 22.64 5.58 0.12
N ASN A 143 23.63 5.60 -0.78
CA ASN A 143 24.95 6.17 -0.52
C ASN A 143 25.08 7.65 -0.94
N TRP A 144 23.97 8.33 -1.18
CA TRP A 144 23.95 9.74 -1.62
C TRP A 144 22.90 10.56 -0.89
N SER A 145 23.21 11.82 -0.60
CA SER A 145 22.25 12.80 -0.09
C SER A 145 22.66 14.22 -0.46
N ALA A 146 21.78 15.19 -0.20
CA ALA A 146 22.12 16.59 -0.37
C ALA A 146 23.27 17.00 0.55
N SER A 147 24.16 17.87 0.06
CA SER A 147 25.21 18.49 0.89
C SER A 147 24.63 19.09 2.16
N ALA A 148 25.31 18.90 3.29
CA ALA A 148 25.06 19.60 4.55
C ALA A 148 25.87 20.89 4.68
N ASN A 149 26.72 21.23 3.70
CA ASN A 149 27.55 22.43 3.72
C ASN A 149 26.70 23.69 3.51
N ALA A 150 26.88 24.71 4.35
CA ALA A 150 26.14 25.97 4.25
C ALA A 150 26.31 26.72 2.92
N ASN A 151 27.37 26.44 2.15
CA ASN A 151 27.58 27.03 0.82
C ASN A 151 26.92 26.23 -0.32
N GLY A 152 26.28 25.11 -0.02
CA GLY A 152 25.60 24.26 -1.00
C GLY A 152 26.42 23.08 -1.53
N GLY A 153 27.70 22.93 -1.14
CA GLY A 153 28.53 21.80 -1.57
C GLY A 153 29.96 21.89 -1.03
N THR A 154 30.79 20.90 -1.38
CA THR A 154 32.17 20.72 -0.91
C THR A 154 33.19 20.50 -2.02
N PRO A 155 33.16 21.24 -3.15
CA PRO A 155 34.14 21.02 -4.22
C PRO A 155 35.57 21.17 -3.69
N GLY A 156 36.43 20.24 -4.06
CA GLY A 156 37.82 20.09 -3.63
C GLY A 156 38.00 19.58 -2.18
N GLN A 157 36.92 19.24 -1.46
CA GLN A 157 36.96 18.93 -0.04
C GLN A 157 36.30 17.59 0.30
N ILE A 158 36.41 17.19 1.56
CA ILE A 158 35.66 16.06 2.07
C ILE A 158 34.17 16.42 2.09
N ASN A 159 33.34 15.59 1.44
CA ASN A 159 31.88 15.67 1.52
C ASN A 159 31.40 15.92 2.95
N SER A 160 30.51 16.90 3.09
CA SER A 160 29.97 17.35 4.36
C SER A 160 29.14 16.28 5.07
N ILE A 161 28.63 15.30 4.33
CA ILE A 161 27.88 14.16 4.85
C ILE A 161 28.72 12.88 4.97
N ARG A 162 30.06 12.96 4.82
CA ARG A 162 30.91 11.76 4.83
C ARG A 162 30.81 10.99 6.14
N THR A 163 30.42 9.72 6.05
CA THR A 163 30.44 8.73 7.13
C THR A 163 30.64 7.33 6.55
N GLU A 164 31.02 6.36 7.38
CA GLU A 164 30.93 4.94 7.00
C GLU A 164 29.46 4.60 6.74
N ASN A 165 29.19 3.97 5.59
CA ASN A 165 27.85 3.61 5.14
C ASN A 165 27.90 2.29 4.38
N LEU A 166 28.60 1.30 4.94
CA LEU A 166 28.61 -0.05 4.40
C LEU A 166 27.27 -0.71 4.70
N ASP A 167 26.69 -1.30 3.68
CA ASP A 167 25.43 -2.02 3.78
C ASP A 167 25.70 -3.51 3.93
N GLU A 168 25.38 -4.03 5.12
CA GLU A 168 25.51 -5.44 5.49
C GLU A 168 24.15 -6.06 5.89
N GLU A 169 23.06 -5.29 5.76
CA GLU A 169 21.73 -5.75 6.14
C GLU A 169 21.02 -6.36 4.93
N ALA A 170 20.40 -7.52 5.11
CA ALA A 170 19.62 -8.13 4.03
C ALA A 170 18.29 -7.38 3.84
N PRO A 171 17.79 -7.29 2.60
CA PRO A 171 16.48 -6.72 2.35
C PRO A 171 15.39 -7.52 3.04
N ASN A 172 14.26 -6.88 3.33
CA ASN A 172 13.06 -7.51 3.91
C ASN A 172 11.86 -7.24 3.03
N VAL A 173 10.87 -8.14 3.05
CA VAL A 173 9.55 -7.84 2.49
C VAL A 173 8.78 -7.00 3.51
N ILE A 174 8.53 -5.73 3.18
CA ILE A 174 7.84 -4.78 4.06
C ILE A 174 6.34 -4.77 3.83
N TYR A 175 5.90 -5.16 2.64
CA TYR A 175 4.50 -5.23 2.28
C TYR A 175 4.26 -6.38 1.29
N PHE A 176 3.12 -7.05 1.44
CA PHE A 176 2.66 -8.05 0.48
C PHE A 176 1.15 -7.92 0.30
N LYS A 177 0.66 -8.12 -0.93
CA LYS A 177 -0.75 -7.96 -1.28
C LYS A 177 -1.23 -9.05 -2.22
N LEU A 178 -2.44 -9.55 -1.99
CA LEU A 178 -3.21 -10.34 -2.96
C LEU A 178 -3.84 -9.40 -3.98
N VAL A 179 -3.35 -9.44 -5.23
CA VAL A 179 -3.84 -8.59 -6.33
C VAL A 179 -5.03 -9.25 -7.01
N SER A 180 -5.00 -10.57 -7.15
CA SER A 180 -6.07 -11.37 -7.76
C SER A 180 -6.05 -12.82 -7.22
N GLU A 181 -6.88 -13.69 -7.80
CA GLU A 181 -6.91 -15.12 -7.50
C GLU A 181 -5.60 -15.86 -7.79
N ASN A 182 -4.66 -15.28 -8.53
CA ASN A 182 -3.39 -15.92 -8.88
C ASN A 182 -2.22 -14.94 -8.94
N GLN A 183 -2.36 -13.77 -8.30
CA GLN A 183 -1.35 -12.72 -8.38
C GLN A 183 -1.06 -12.12 -6.99
N LEU A 184 0.23 -11.96 -6.70
CA LEU A 184 0.73 -11.28 -5.50
C LEU A 184 1.56 -10.06 -5.91
N SER A 185 1.55 -9.00 -5.11
CA SER A 185 2.57 -7.93 -5.15
C SER A 185 3.42 -7.99 -3.89
N LEU A 186 4.73 -7.82 -4.04
CA LEU A 186 5.71 -7.73 -2.96
C LEU A 186 6.45 -6.41 -3.04
N GLU A 187 6.61 -5.74 -1.89
CA GLU A 187 7.43 -4.54 -1.72
C GLU A 187 8.57 -4.84 -0.74
N PHE A 188 9.78 -4.41 -1.08
CA PHE A 188 11.01 -4.64 -0.31
C PHE A 188 11.46 -3.37 0.43
N SER A 189 12.25 -3.56 1.49
CA SER A 189 12.78 -2.47 2.32
C SER A 189 13.77 -1.55 1.61
N GLU A 190 14.32 -1.98 0.48
CA GLU A 190 15.39 -1.30 -0.25
C GLU A 190 15.52 -1.81 -1.69
N MET A 191 16.40 -1.16 -2.46
CA MET A 191 16.66 -1.51 -3.85
C MET A 191 17.30 -2.88 -3.97
N ILE A 192 16.63 -3.75 -4.72
CA ILE A 192 17.03 -5.11 -5.03
C ILE A 192 17.81 -5.13 -6.34
N ASP A 193 18.84 -5.97 -6.41
CA ASP A 193 19.49 -6.33 -7.67
C ASP A 193 18.45 -6.92 -8.64
N GLU A 194 18.26 -6.25 -9.78
CA GLU A 194 17.24 -6.61 -10.77
C GLU A 194 17.37 -8.07 -11.25
N THR A 195 18.59 -8.61 -11.32
CA THR A 195 18.81 -9.98 -11.80
C THR A 195 18.29 -11.02 -10.80
N THR A 196 18.45 -10.76 -9.50
CA THR A 196 17.86 -11.62 -8.46
C THR A 196 16.36 -11.39 -8.32
N LEU A 197 15.89 -10.14 -8.42
CA LEU A 197 14.47 -9.78 -8.36
C LEU A 197 13.66 -10.50 -9.44
N LEU A 198 14.22 -10.58 -10.66
CA LEU A 198 13.56 -11.18 -11.83
C LEU A 198 13.92 -12.65 -12.06
N ASN A 199 14.47 -13.34 -11.05
CA ASN A 199 14.71 -14.78 -11.10
C ASN A 199 13.50 -15.58 -10.56
N PRO A 200 12.75 -16.33 -11.39
CA PRO A 200 11.58 -17.09 -10.96
C PRO A 200 11.85 -18.12 -9.85
N GLU A 201 13.07 -18.67 -9.79
CA GLU A 201 13.44 -19.68 -8.78
C GLU A 201 13.48 -19.10 -7.36
N ASN A 202 13.53 -17.78 -7.23
CA ASN A 202 13.54 -17.09 -5.94
C ASN A 202 12.14 -17.02 -5.29
N TYR A 203 11.08 -17.43 -6.00
CA TYR A 203 9.69 -17.36 -5.52
C TYR A 203 9.02 -18.73 -5.64
N ASN A 204 8.67 -19.34 -4.52
CA ASN A 204 8.08 -20.68 -4.53
C ASN A 204 6.81 -20.76 -3.68
N ILE A 205 5.73 -21.26 -4.31
CA ILE A 205 4.54 -21.74 -3.62
C ILE A 205 4.41 -23.23 -3.91
N GLN A 206 4.31 -24.04 -2.87
CA GLN A 206 4.19 -25.48 -3.04
C GLN A 206 2.95 -25.83 -3.86
N GLY A 207 3.15 -26.48 -5.01
CA GLY A 207 2.06 -26.93 -5.88
C GLY A 207 1.50 -25.88 -6.83
N ASN A 208 2.02 -24.64 -6.83
CA ASN A 208 1.65 -23.63 -7.83
C ASN A 208 2.91 -23.09 -8.52
N VAL A 209 2.88 -23.03 -9.84
CA VAL A 209 4.05 -22.62 -10.65
C VAL A 209 3.96 -21.13 -10.92
N LEU A 210 5.07 -20.42 -10.74
CA LEU A 210 5.19 -19.03 -11.15
C LEU A 210 5.21 -18.97 -12.69
N LYS A 211 4.29 -18.21 -13.25
CA LYS A 211 4.11 -18.04 -14.70
C LYS A 211 4.89 -16.85 -15.23
N GLU A 212 4.82 -15.73 -14.52
CA GLU A 212 5.41 -14.46 -14.94
C GLU A 212 5.80 -13.61 -13.74
N LEU A 213 6.89 -12.86 -13.90
CA LEU A 213 7.31 -11.79 -13.01
C LEU A 213 7.06 -10.46 -13.72
N ILE A 214 6.32 -9.57 -13.08
CA ILE A 214 6.02 -8.24 -13.61
C ILE A 214 6.89 -7.25 -12.82
N PHE A 215 7.88 -6.68 -13.51
CA PHE A 215 8.75 -5.65 -12.94
C PHE A 215 7.96 -4.35 -12.75
N ILE A 216 7.90 -3.87 -11.50
CA ILE A 216 7.32 -2.55 -11.18
C ILE A 216 8.46 -1.57 -10.91
N SER A 217 9.38 -1.94 -10.01
CA SER A 217 10.61 -1.19 -9.71
C SER A 217 11.65 -2.11 -9.08
N THR A 218 12.84 -1.60 -8.76
CA THR A 218 13.84 -2.36 -7.98
C THR A 218 13.42 -2.60 -6.52
N GLN A 219 12.29 -2.07 -6.06
CA GLN A 219 11.71 -2.33 -4.73
C GLN A 219 10.39 -3.08 -4.79
N GLU A 220 9.83 -3.34 -5.98
CA GLU A 220 8.50 -3.90 -6.11
C GLU A 220 8.39 -4.84 -7.32
N VAL A 221 7.78 -5.99 -7.09
CA VAL A 221 7.52 -7.01 -8.13
C VAL A 221 6.15 -7.63 -7.94
N GLU A 222 5.43 -7.86 -9.04
CA GLU A 222 4.24 -8.69 -9.01
C GLU A 222 4.53 -10.10 -9.53
N LEU A 223 4.01 -11.08 -8.81
CA LEU A 223 4.17 -12.51 -9.05
C LEU A 223 2.86 -13.04 -9.63
N GLN A 224 2.88 -13.44 -10.90
CA GLN A 224 1.73 -14.07 -11.56
C GLN A 224 1.92 -15.60 -11.56
N PHE A 225 0.98 -16.33 -10.97
CA PHE A 225 0.99 -17.81 -10.93
C PHE A 225 0.11 -18.41 -12.02
N GLU A 226 0.39 -19.67 -12.37
CA GLU A 226 -0.33 -20.40 -13.43
C GLU A 226 -1.77 -20.76 -13.01
N ASN A 227 -1.96 -21.19 -11.76
CA ASN A 227 -3.27 -21.58 -11.23
C ASN A 227 -3.77 -20.57 -10.21
N ALA A 228 -5.10 -20.44 -10.11
CA ALA A 228 -5.74 -19.79 -8.97
C ALA A 228 -5.30 -20.42 -7.65
N PHE A 229 -5.10 -19.57 -6.64
CA PHE A 229 -4.88 -19.95 -5.26
C PHE A 229 -6.11 -20.71 -4.75
N THR A 230 -5.87 -21.66 -3.84
CA THR A 230 -6.97 -22.43 -3.27
C THR A 230 -7.70 -21.56 -2.25
N ASP A 231 -9.00 -21.41 -2.43
CA ASP A 231 -9.87 -20.65 -1.55
C ASP A 231 -9.80 -21.17 -0.11
N ALA A 232 -9.70 -20.25 0.85
CA ALA A 232 -9.72 -20.49 2.30
C ALA A 232 -8.62 -21.43 2.86
N GLU A 233 -7.59 -21.75 2.09
CA GLU A 233 -6.48 -22.62 2.52
C GLU A 233 -5.20 -21.80 2.81
N PRO A 234 -4.50 -22.06 3.94
CA PRO A 234 -3.21 -21.43 4.23
C PRO A 234 -2.14 -21.83 3.20
N MET A 235 -1.47 -20.81 2.66
CA MET A 235 -0.41 -20.94 1.67
C MET A 235 0.86 -20.23 2.14
N ASN A 236 2.01 -20.77 1.71
CA ASN A 236 3.32 -20.24 2.05
C ASN A 236 4.04 -19.87 0.76
N LEU A 237 4.40 -18.61 0.62
CA LEU A 237 5.35 -18.15 -0.38
C LEU A 237 6.75 -18.12 0.24
N HIS A 238 7.63 -18.99 -0.22
CA HIS A 238 9.05 -18.94 0.10
C HIS A 238 9.75 -17.98 -0.85
N VAL A 239 10.33 -16.91 -0.30
CA VAL A 239 11.12 -15.92 -1.03
C VAL A 239 12.57 -16.07 -0.58
N SER A 240 13.46 -16.45 -1.49
CA SER A 240 14.87 -16.70 -1.14
C SER A 240 15.80 -16.34 -2.30
N GLY A 241 17.07 -16.05 -2.01
CA GLY A 241 18.06 -15.77 -3.05
C GLY A 241 17.89 -14.39 -3.72
N ILE A 242 17.04 -13.54 -3.16
CA ILE A 242 16.89 -12.13 -3.52
C ILE A 242 18.00 -11.35 -2.81
N SER A 243 18.75 -10.52 -3.54
CA SER A 243 19.80 -9.68 -2.94
C SER A 243 19.61 -8.21 -3.26
N ASP A 244 20.02 -7.35 -2.34
CA ASP A 244 20.22 -5.93 -2.64
C ASP A 244 21.38 -5.70 -3.61
N GLU A 245 21.67 -4.41 -3.91
CA GLU A 245 22.79 -4.02 -4.75
C GLU A 245 24.17 -4.38 -4.15
N CYS A 246 24.24 -4.60 -2.82
CA CYS A 246 25.44 -4.97 -2.07
C CYS A 246 25.64 -6.48 -1.88
N GLY A 247 24.69 -7.29 -2.33
CA GLY A 247 24.75 -8.74 -2.26
C GLY A 247 24.32 -9.32 -0.92
N ASN A 248 23.67 -8.55 -0.03
CA ASN A 248 23.06 -9.13 1.16
C ASN A 248 21.79 -9.87 0.73
N VAL A 249 21.64 -11.12 1.17
CA VAL A 249 20.64 -12.04 0.63
C VAL A 249 19.48 -12.26 1.61
N LEU A 250 18.26 -12.08 1.12
CA LEU A 250 17.01 -12.41 1.81
C LEU A 250 16.65 -13.90 1.69
N ASP A 251 16.14 -14.47 2.78
CA ASP A 251 15.45 -15.76 2.86
C ASP A 251 14.29 -15.66 3.87
N THR A 252 13.03 -15.76 3.41
CA THR A 252 11.84 -15.59 4.25
C THR A 252 10.63 -16.39 3.74
N ILE A 253 9.67 -16.65 4.62
CA ILE A 253 8.40 -17.30 4.29
C ILE A 253 7.25 -16.35 4.62
N LEU A 254 6.46 -16.01 3.61
CA LEU A 254 5.23 -15.23 3.76
C LEU A 254 4.04 -16.19 3.82
N ASN A 255 3.23 -16.06 4.86
CA ASN A 255 2.03 -16.88 5.05
C ASN A 255 0.81 -16.05 4.65
N PHE A 256 -0.06 -16.61 3.80
CA PHE A 256 -1.28 -15.93 3.37
C PHE A 256 -2.42 -16.93 3.15
N VAL A 257 -3.64 -16.41 3.07
CA VAL A 257 -4.85 -17.16 2.69
C VAL A 257 -5.51 -16.35 1.58
N TYR A 258 -5.70 -16.97 0.42
CA TYR A 258 -6.57 -16.40 -0.60
C TYR A 258 -8.02 -16.73 -0.27
N HIS A 259 -8.92 -15.76 -0.45
CA HIS A 259 -10.33 -15.97 -0.24
C HIS A 259 -11.16 -15.16 -1.23
N GLU A 260 -12.03 -15.84 -1.99
CA GLU A 260 -13.08 -15.21 -2.77
C GLU A 260 -14.21 -14.82 -1.82
N VAL A 261 -14.51 -13.54 -1.71
CA VAL A 261 -15.50 -13.04 -0.74
C VAL A 261 -16.91 -13.41 -1.19
N HIS A 262 -17.58 -14.24 -0.41
CA HIS A 262 -18.96 -14.66 -0.61
C HIS A 262 -19.92 -13.90 0.32
N GLN A 263 -21.21 -13.98 -0.01
CA GLN A 263 -22.27 -13.45 0.83
C GLN A 263 -22.20 -14.05 2.25
N HIS A 264 -22.23 -13.17 3.25
CA HIS A 264 -22.19 -13.44 4.69
C HIS A 264 -20.85 -13.93 5.26
N ASP A 265 -19.76 -13.86 4.49
CA ASP A 265 -18.42 -14.10 5.04
C ASP A 265 -18.03 -13.03 6.06
N VAL A 266 -18.50 -11.80 5.82
CA VAL A 266 -18.53 -10.73 6.80
C VAL A 266 -19.97 -10.24 6.92
N VAL A 267 -20.45 -10.04 8.14
CA VAL A 267 -21.81 -9.59 8.40
C VAL A 267 -21.83 -8.29 9.19
N ILE A 268 -22.83 -7.44 8.95
CA ILE A 268 -23.13 -6.28 9.80
C ILE A 268 -23.64 -6.81 11.14
N ASN A 269 -22.93 -6.54 12.23
CA ASN A 269 -23.13 -7.19 13.52
C ASN A 269 -23.74 -6.28 14.59
N GLU A 270 -23.44 -4.98 14.55
CA GLU A 270 -23.93 -4.00 15.52
C GLU A 270 -24.07 -2.63 14.86
N ILE A 271 -25.07 -1.84 15.26
CA ILE A 271 -25.36 -0.51 14.70
C ILE A 271 -25.65 0.46 15.84
N MET A 272 -24.89 1.54 15.94
CA MET A 272 -25.20 2.70 16.77
C MET A 272 -25.64 3.84 15.87
N ALA A 273 -26.96 4.03 15.75
CA ALA A 273 -27.57 5.08 14.93
C ALA A 273 -28.11 6.26 15.75
N ASP A 274 -28.17 6.12 17.08
CA ASP A 274 -28.59 7.19 17.99
C ASP A 274 -27.70 7.13 19.23
N GLU A 275 -26.55 7.80 19.18
CA GLU A 275 -25.48 7.72 20.18
C GLU A 275 -25.77 8.53 21.45
N SER A 276 -26.80 9.38 21.44
CA SER A 276 -27.06 10.37 22.49
C SER A 276 -28.43 10.16 23.15
N PRO A 277 -28.56 10.20 24.49
CA PRO A 277 -27.49 10.43 25.46
C PRO A 277 -26.66 9.17 25.71
N SER A 278 -25.32 9.30 25.68
CA SER A 278 -24.43 8.14 25.85
C SER A 278 -24.64 7.38 27.17
N GLN A 279 -24.55 6.05 27.08
CA GLN A 279 -24.53 5.14 28.23
C GLN A 279 -23.10 4.71 28.63
N GLY A 280 -22.07 5.31 28.02
CA GLY A 280 -20.65 5.02 28.32
C GLY A 280 -19.78 4.76 27.08
N LEU A 281 -20.36 4.71 25.88
CA LEU A 281 -19.62 4.71 24.62
C LEU A 281 -19.33 6.14 24.15
N PRO A 282 -18.32 6.35 23.28
CA PRO A 282 -18.15 7.62 22.59
C PRO A 282 -19.45 8.05 21.90
N GLU A 283 -19.80 9.34 21.96
CA GLU A 283 -20.98 9.91 21.28
C GLU A 283 -20.70 10.07 19.78
N TYR A 284 -20.53 8.93 19.11
CA TYR A 284 -20.39 8.81 17.66
C TYR A 284 -21.20 7.63 17.12
N GLU A 285 -21.80 7.82 15.95
CA GLU A 285 -22.36 6.76 15.12
C GLU A 285 -21.29 5.72 14.74
N TYR A 286 -21.65 4.43 14.72
CA TYR A 286 -20.81 3.38 14.16
C TYR A 286 -21.63 2.20 13.60
N ILE A 287 -20.99 1.45 12.71
CA ILE A 287 -21.42 0.11 12.29
C ILE A 287 -20.28 -0.85 12.58
N GLU A 288 -20.60 -1.98 13.21
CA GLU A 288 -19.64 -3.05 13.41
C GLU A 288 -19.83 -4.16 12.37
N LEU A 289 -18.72 -4.62 11.80
CA LEU A 289 -18.65 -5.81 10.96
C LEU A 289 -18.09 -6.99 11.76
N TYR A 290 -18.56 -8.19 11.50
CA TYR A 290 -18.04 -9.43 12.07
C TYR A 290 -17.60 -10.40 10.97
N ASN A 291 -16.35 -10.86 11.03
CA ASN A 291 -15.83 -11.91 10.16
C ASN A 291 -16.28 -13.29 10.67
N THR A 292 -17.08 -14.00 9.88
CA THR A 292 -17.64 -15.31 10.25
C THR A 292 -16.68 -16.47 10.00
N LYS A 293 -15.51 -16.20 9.41
CA LYS A 293 -14.54 -17.22 8.99
C LYS A 293 -13.42 -17.48 9.98
N SER A 294 -12.81 -18.65 9.84
CA SER A 294 -11.64 -19.10 10.60
C SER A 294 -10.31 -18.51 10.10
N TYR A 295 -10.34 -17.53 9.20
CA TYR A 295 -9.18 -16.87 8.60
C TYR A 295 -9.43 -15.36 8.46
N PRO A 296 -8.37 -14.52 8.41
CA PRO A 296 -8.51 -13.08 8.24
C PRO A 296 -9.09 -12.71 6.86
N ILE A 297 -9.85 -11.62 6.79
CA ILE A 297 -10.43 -11.08 5.55
C ILE A 297 -10.01 -9.61 5.41
N SER A 298 -9.34 -9.29 4.29
CA SER A 298 -9.05 -7.90 3.92
C SER A 298 -10.33 -7.20 3.46
N VAL A 299 -10.51 -5.97 3.90
CA VAL A 299 -11.63 -5.11 3.48
C VAL A 299 -11.17 -3.97 2.58
N GLU A 300 -9.92 -4.03 2.11
CA GLU A 300 -9.36 -3.01 1.21
C GLU A 300 -10.25 -2.83 -0.02
N GLY A 301 -10.66 -1.58 -0.27
CA GLY A 301 -11.48 -1.23 -1.43
C GLY A 301 -12.94 -1.68 -1.35
N TRP A 302 -13.37 -2.34 -0.26
CA TRP A 302 -14.78 -2.60 -0.02
C TRP A 302 -15.55 -1.29 0.19
N LYS A 303 -16.87 -1.37 0.09
CA LYS A 303 -17.75 -0.22 0.28
C LYS A 303 -18.86 -0.51 1.27
N LEU A 304 -19.21 0.52 2.05
CA LEU A 304 -20.47 0.58 2.78
C LEU A 304 -21.42 1.53 2.07
N GLN A 305 -22.58 1.03 1.67
CA GLN A 305 -23.66 1.85 1.15
C GLN A 305 -24.70 2.10 2.26
N ILE A 306 -24.94 3.39 2.56
CA ILE A 306 -25.96 3.87 3.51
C ILE A 306 -27.02 4.62 2.69
N GLY A 307 -28.19 4.02 2.50
CA GLY A 307 -29.20 4.54 1.57
C GLY A 307 -28.62 4.63 0.14
N SER A 308 -28.58 5.84 -0.42
CA SER A 308 -27.99 6.09 -1.75
C SER A 308 -26.50 6.47 -1.71
N LYS A 309 -25.88 6.54 -0.54
CA LYS A 309 -24.52 7.04 -0.35
C LYS A 309 -23.55 5.87 -0.23
N GLU A 310 -22.52 5.84 -1.07
CA GLU A 310 -21.42 4.88 -0.96
C GLU A 310 -20.22 5.49 -0.24
N LEU A 311 -19.64 4.72 0.67
CA LEU A 311 -18.44 5.03 1.41
C LEU A 311 -17.40 3.96 1.10
N SER A 312 -16.18 4.35 0.71
CA SER A 312 -15.10 3.41 0.42
C SER A 312 -14.18 3.24 1.61
N PHE A 313 -13.72 2.01 1.83
CA PHE A 313 -12.77 1.69 2.90
C PHE A 313 -11.33 1.86 2.41
N SER A 314 -10.45 2.32 3.30
CA SER A 314 -9.01 2.15 3.14
C SER A 314 -8.60 0.70 3.43
N SER A 315 -7.32 0.37 3.30
CA SER A 315 -6.82 -0.96 3.65
C SER A 315 -6.96 -1.22 5.15
N ASP A 316 -7.57 -2.36 5.49
CA ASP A 316 -7.67 -2.92 6.84
C ASP A 316 -7.97 -4.43 6.70
N THR A 317 -7.82 -5.20 7.77
CA THR A 317 -8.10 -6.63 7.83
C THR A 317 -8.91 -6.95 9.06
N ILE A 318 -10.00 -7.69 8.88
CA ILE A 318 -10.75 -8.25 10.01
C ILE A 318 -10.14 -9.62 10.34
N PRO A 319 -9.52 -9.81 11.52
CA PRO A 319 -9.01 -11.13 11.88
C PRO A 319 -10.12 -12.18 11.93
N SER A 320 -9.73 -13.45 11.96
CA SER A 320 -10.69 -14.55 12.08
C SER A 320 -11.61 -14.36 13.29
N ASN A 321 -12.91 -14.62 13.10
CA ASN A 321 -13.92 -14.55 14.16
C ASN A 321 -13.84 -13.26 15.00
N SER A 322 -13.48 -12.15 14.36
CA SER A 322 -13.22 -10.86 15.01
C SER A 322 -14.04 -9.75 14.35
N TYR A 323 -13.92 -8.54 14.91
CA TYR A 323 -14.79 -7.41 14.62
C TYR A 323 -14.03 -6.24 14.01
N LEU A 324 -14.71 -5.42 13.21
CA LEU A 324 -14.22 -4.15 12.71
C LEU A 324 -15.27 -3.05 12.90
N ILE A 325 -14.91 -2.00 13.63
CA ILE A 325 -15.78 -0.86 13.91
C ILE A 325 -15.59 0.19 12.81
N LEU A 326 -16.61 0.42 12.00
CA LEU A 326 -16.65 1.49 11.00
C LEU A 326 -17.23 2.75 11.64
N CYS A 327 -16.49 3.86 11.58
CA CYS A 327 -16.92 5.13 12.15
C CYS A 327 -16.34 6.32 11.37
N SER A 328 -16.63 7.55 11.78
CA SER A 328 -15.98 8.73 11.19
C SER A 328 -14.49 8.79 11.51
N ASN A 329 -13.68 9.43 10.66
CA ASN A 329 -12.24 9.62 10.92
C ASN A 329 -11.95 10.27 12.29
N SER A 330 -12.80 11.19 12.76
CA SER A 330 -12.68 11.80 14.08
C SER A 330 -13.04 10.86 15.24
N ALA A 331 -13.75 9.78 14.99
CA ALA A 331 -14.17 8.80 15.99
C ALA A 331 -13.22 7.61 16.12
N ALA A 332 -12.38 7.35 15.11
CA ALA A 332 -11.52 6.17 15.05
C ALA A 332 -10.60 6.03 16.28
N GLU A 333 -9.95 7.11 16.71
CA GLU A 333 -9.10 7.10 17.91
C GLU A 333 -9.91 6.77 19.17
N SER A 334 -11.14 7.28 19.30
CA SER A 334 -12.01 6.99 20.44
C SER A 334 -12.49 5.54 20.49
N PHE A 335 -12.70 4.91 19.32
CA PHE A 335 -13.11 3.51 19.24
C PHE A 335 -11.94 2.51 19.32
N SER A 336 -10.70 2.96 19.10
CA SER A 336 -9.50 2.12 19.22
C SER A 336 -9.31 1.49 20.61
N GLU A 337 -9.87 2.11 21.65
CA GLU A 337 -9.88 1.56 23.02
C GLU A 337 -10.83 0.34 23.17
N PHE A 338 -11.75 0.15 22.23
CA PHE A 338 -12.79 -0.89 22.27
C PHE A 338 -12.46 -2.08 21.35
N GLY A 339 -11.85 -1.83 20.19
CA GLY A 339 -11.49 -2.85 19.21
C GLY A 339 -10.83 -2.27 17.96
N ASN A 340 -10.68 -3.09 16.91
CA ASN A 340 -10.19 -2.61 15.62
C ASN A 340 -11.19 -1.60 15.05
N ALA A 341 -10.74 -0.37 14.76
CA ALA A 341 -11.59 0.72 14.33
C ALA A 341 -11.04 1.37 13.05
N LEU A 342 -11.88 1.39 12.01
CA LEU A 342 -11.58 1.99 10.72
C LEU A 342 -12.33 3.32 10.58
N GLY A 343 -11.55 4.40 10.45
CA GLY A 343 -12.07 5.71 10.09
C GLY A 343 -12.47 5.74 8.62
N VAL A 344 -13.74 6.04 8.35
CA VAL A 344 -14.29 6.14 7.00
C VAL A 344 -14.65 7.60 6.70
N SER A 345 -14.14 8.09 5.57
CA SER A 345 -14.36 9.47 5.15
C SER A 345 -15.84 9.73 4.87
N ASN A 346 -16.35 10.85 5.39
CA ASN A 346 -17.76 11.21 5.33
C ASN A 346 -18.69 10.14 5.93
N PHE A 347 -18.29 9.37 6.94
CA PHE A 347 -19.19 8.46 7.64
C PHE A 347 -20.30 9.23 8.37
N THR A 348 -21.46 9.33 7.74
CA THR A 348 -22.68 9.97 8.25
C THR A 348 -23.88 9.36 7.52
N GLY A 349 -25.06 9.46 8.14
CA GLY A 349 -26.34 9.10 7.51
C GLY A 349 -27.04 7.92 8.16
N LEU A 350 -26.59 7.47 9.33
CA LEU A 350 -27.32 6.49 10.14
C LEU A 350 -28.48 7.19 10.84
N THR A 351 -29.57 7.42 10.12
CA THR A 351 -30.77 8.06 10.70
C THR A 351 -31.37 7.23 11.83
N ASN A 352 -31.74 7.88 12.94
CA ASN A 352 -32.28 7.24 14.15
C ASN A 352 -33.54 6.41 13.85
N THR A 353 -34.36 6.82 12.86
CA THR A 353 -35.58 6.10 12.48
C THR A 353 -35.35 4.88 11.61
N GLY A 354 -34.15 4.69 11.06
CA GLY A 354 -33.82 3.58 10.16
C GLY A 354 -33.20 3.97 8.82
N ASN A 355 -32.40 3.07 8.24
CA ASN A 355 -31.79 3.21 6.91
C ASN A 355 -31.47 1.82 6.31
N SER A 356 -31.23 1.74 5.00
CA SER A 356 -30.72 0.55 4.33
C SER A 356 -29.19 0.56 4.31
N LEU A 357 -28.58 -0.56 4.69
CA LEU A 357 -27.14 -0.76 4.73
C LEU A 357 -26.76 -1.92 3.83
N ARG A 358 -25.78 -1.72 2.95
CA ARG A 358 -25.21 -2.78 2.10
C ARG A 358 -23.68 -2.75 2.22
N LEU A 359 -23.10 -3.87 2.61
CA LEU A 359 -21.67 -4.10 2.58
C LEU A 359 -21.34 -4.71 1.21
N LEU A 360 -20.49 -4.05 0.44
CA LEU A 360 -20.17 -4.42 -0.93
C LEU A 360 -18.68 -4.79 -1.05
N SER A 361 -18.39 -5.85 -1.79
CA SER A 361 -17.03 -6.22 -2.18
C SER A 361 -16.43 -5.20 -3.14
N VAL A 362 -15.12 -5.31 -3.41
CA VAL A 362 -14.42 -4.49 -4.41
C VAL A 362 -15.05 -4.59 -5.81
N ASN A 363 -15.65 -5.74 -6.13
CA ASN A 363 -16.35 -6.00 -7.40
C ASN A 363 -17.80 -5.49 -7.42
N GLY A 364 -18.29 -4.92 -6.32
CA GLY A 364 -19.65 -4.41 -6.17
C GLY A 364 -20.70 -5.46 -5.81
N GLU A 365 -20.28 -6.68 -5.46
CA GLU A 365 -21.16 -7.75 -5.00
C GLU A 365 -21.59 -7.52 -3.55
N ALA A 366 -22.84 -7.82 -3.22
CA ALA A 366 -23.33 -7.65 -1.86
C ALA A 366 -22.84 -8.78 -0.96
N ILE A 367 -22.06 -8.42 0.05
CA ILE A 367 -21.55 -9.32 1.10
C ILE A 367 -22.62 -9.47 2.19
N ASP A 368 -23.21 -8.37 2.65
CA ASP A 368 -24.33 -8.38 3.58
C ASP A 368 -25.25 -7.17 3.35
N GLU A 369 -26.54 -7.34 3.64
CA GLU A 369 -27.56 -6.32 3.41
C GLU A 369 -28.67 -6.36 4.47
N ILE A 370 -28.94 -5.21 5.08
CA ILE A 370 -30.03 -5.05 6.04
C ILE A 370 -30.74 -3.72 5.86
N THR A 371 -31.97 -3.62 6.38
CA THR A 371 -32.67 -2.34 6.54
C THR A 371 -33.15 -2.24 7.99
N TYR A 372 -32.44 -1.48 8.80
CA TYR A 372 -32.77 -1.31 10.21
C TYR A 372 -33.82 -0.22 10.39
N SER A 373 -34.54 -0.25 11.51
CA SER A 373 -35.44 0.82 11.94
C SER A 373 -35.43 0.97 13.45
N ASP A 374 -35.95 2.09 13.97
CA ASP A 374 -36.11 2.32 15.41
C ASP A 374 -36.93 1.21 16.13
N THR A 375 -37.87 0.58 15.44
CA THR A 375 -38.59 -0.58 15.98
C THR A 375 -37.68 -1.79 16.27
N TRP A 376 -36.45 -1.80 15.75
CA TRP A 376 -35.47 -2.86 15.99
C TRP A 376 -34.94 -2.85 17.43
N TYR A 377 -35.01 -1.72 18.14
CA TYR A 377 -34.67 -1.66 19.55
C TYR A 377 -35.58 -2.52 20.43
N GLN A 378 -36.84 -2.74 20.03
CA GLN A 378 -37.81 -3.51 20.85
C GLN A 378 -38.04 -2.92 22.25
N SER A 379 -37.69 -1.65 22.45
CA SER A 379 -37.76 -0.93 23.72
C SER A 379 -37.92 0.56 23.45
N GLU A 380 -39.01 1.15 23.92
CA GLU A 380 -39.27 2.59 23.80
C GLU A 380 -38.21 3.42 24.55
N GLU A 381 -37.67 2.89 25.66
CA GLU A 381 -36.60 3.56 26.40
C GLU A 381 -35.31 3.62 25.58
N LYS A 382 -34.92 2.48 24.98
CA LYS A 382 -33.63 2.36 24.27
C LYS A 382 -33.66 2.95 22.87
N SER A 383 -34.84 3.08 22.27
CA SER A 383 -35.01 3.80 21.01
C SER A 383 -34.87 5.32 21.14
N ASN A 384 -34.76 5.87 22.37
CA ASN A 384 -34.52 7.29 22.60
C ASN A 384 -33.01 7.64 22.72
N GLY A 385 -32.13 6.75 22.25
CA GLY A 385 -30.70 7.00 22.08
C GLY A 385 -29.80 6.47 23.19
N GLY A 386 -28.51 6.43 22.89
CA GLY A 386 -27.44 5.87 23.73
C GLY A 386 -27.27 4.35 23.65
N TRP A 387 -28.05 3.67 22.82
CA TRP A 387 -28.03 2.20 22.69
C TRP A 387 -27.82 1.79 21.24
N SER A 388 -27.05 0.72 21.01
CA SER A 388 -26.94 0.08 19.72
C SER A 388 -28.03 -0.98 19.53
N ILE A 389 -28.26 -1.34 18.27
CA ILE A 389 -28.99 -2.53 17.87
C ILE A 389 -27.95 -3.59 17.51
N GLU A 390 -28.05 -4.74 18.17
CA GLU A 390 -27.13 -5.86 18.03
C GLU A 390 -27.78 -7.01 17.27
N ARG A 391 -27.01 -7.74 16.47
CA ARG A 391 -27.41 -9.01 15.88
C ARG A 391 -27.36 -10.11 16.94
N ILE A 392 -28.40 -10.94 17.04
CA ILE A 392 -28.49 -12.05 18.01
C ILE A 392 -27.59 -13.21 17.57
N ASP A 393 -27.73 -13.66 16.33
CA ASP A 393 -26.97 -14.79 15.78
C ASP A 393 -26.30 -14.41 14.46
N PRO A 394 -24.98 -14.17 14.42
CA PRO A 394 -24.25 -13.89 13.19
C PRO A 394 -24.28 -15.00 12.14
N SER A 395 -24.60 -16.24 12.54
CA SER A 395 -24.73 -17.38 11.63
C SER A 395 -26.13 -17.50 11.01
N ASN A 396 -27.13 -16.84 11.58
CA ASN A 396 -28.46 -16.76 10.99
C ASN A 396 -28.50 -15.63 9.95
N THR A 397 -28.39 -16.01 8.69
CA THR A 397 -28.38 -15.12 7.52
C THR A 397 -29.75 -15.00 6.83
N CYS A 398 -30.75 -15.76 7.27
CA CYS A 398 -32.09 -15.78 6.66
C CYS A 398 -33.08 -14.86 7.37
N SER A 399 -32.89 -14.61 8.66
CA SER A 399 -33.76 -13.76 9.46
C SER A 399 -33.31 -12.30 9.43
N SER A 400 -34.21 -11.41 9.00
CA SER A 400 -34.01 -9.96 9.10
C SER A 400 -34.32 -9.49 10.52
N ARG A 401 -35.45 -8.84 10.75
CA ARG A 401 -35.82 -8.18 12.00
C ARG A 401 -35.69 -9.08 13.25
N SER A 402 -36.13 -10.33 13.19
CA SER A 402 -36.16 -11.24 14.34
C SER A 402 -34.77 -11.57 14.89
N ASN A 403 -33.72 -11.34 14.11
CA ASN A 403 -32.33 -11.59 14.51
C ASN A 403 -31.63 -10.39 15.12
N TRP A 404 -32.38 -9.37 15.55
CA TRP A 404 -31.82 -8.15 16.10
C TRP A 404 -32.54 -7.72 17.37
N SER A 405 -31.88 -7.01 18.27
CA SER A 405 -32.53 -6.31 19.38
C SER A 405 -31.64 -5.21 19.93
N ALA A 406 -32.16 -4.34 20.79
CA ALA A 406 -31.32 -3.40 21.51
C ALA A 406 -30.28 -4.13 22.37
N SER A 407 -29.06 -3.59 22.42
CA SER A 407 -28.03 -4.03 23.36
C SER A 407 -28.55 -4.07 24.79
N VAL A 408 -28.13 -5.07 25.57
CA VAL A 408 -28.32 -5.13 27.03
C VAL A 408 -27.04 -4.79 27.80
N SER A 409 -25.98 -4.39 27.09
CA SER A 409 -24.72 -3.89 27.68
C SER A 409 -24.97 -2.63 28.50
N LYS A 410 -24.40 -2.57 29.70
CA LYS A 410 -24.47 -1.37 30.56
C LYS A 410 -23.85 -0.11 29.92
N ASN A 411 -23.03 -0.27 28.87
CA ASN A 411 -22.36 0.83 28.18
C ASN A 411 -23.18 1.33 26.97
N GLY A 412 -24.32 0.71 26.65
CA GLY A 412 -25.13 1.02 25.47
C GLY A 412 -24.84 0.16 24.25
N GLY A 413 -23.70 -0.52 24.19
CA GLY A 413 -23.32 -1.43 23.10
C GLY A 413 -22.09 -2.27 23.42
N THR A 414 -21.61 -3.02 22.45
CA THR A 414 -20.48 -3.97 22.54
C THR A 414 -19.44 -3.84 21.42
N PRO A 415 -19.04 -2.62 20.99
CA PRO A 415 -18.05 -2.50 19.91
C PRO A 415 -16.74 -3.23 20.25
N GLY A 416 -16.23 -3.98 19.28
CA GLY A 416 -15.06 -4.84 19.37
C GLY A 416 -15.29 -6.17 20.10
N LYS A 417 -16.52 -6.52 20.49
CA LYS A 417 -16.81 -7.65 21.39
C LYS A 417 -18.03 -8.45 20.94
N ILE A 418 -18.19 -9.63 21.53
CA ILE A 418 -19.40 -10.42 21.35
C ILE A 418 -20.62 -9.63 21.84
N ASN A 419 -21.62 -9.50 20.97
CA ASN A 419 -22.91 -8.88 21.26
C ASN A 419 -23.49 -9.35 22.58
N SER A 420 -24.01 -8.41 23.36
CA SER A 420 -24.59 -8.66 24.68
C SER A 420 -25.82 -9.56 24.65
N ILE A 421 -26.50 -9.64 23.50
CA ILE A 421 -27.66 -10.51 23.26
C ILE A 421 -27.33 -11.77 22.44
N ARG A 422 -26.05 -12.11 22.25
CA ARG A 422 -25.62 -13.27 21.45
C ARG A 422 -26.31 -14.55 21.93
N ALA A 423 -27.03 -15.20 21.02
CA ALA A 423 -27.68 -16.49 21.24
C ALA A 423 -27.82 -17.24 19.90
N GLU A 424 -28.05 -18.55 19.94
CA GLU A 424 -28.50 -19.29 18.76
C GLU A 424 -29.93 -18.84 18.40
N ASN A 425 -30.15 -18.46 17.15
CA ASN A 425 -31.44 -18.02 16.65
C ASN A 425 -31.73 -18.76 15.34
N ILE A 426 -31.95 -20.07 15.42
CA ILE A 426 -32.16 -20.90 14.25
C ILE A 426 -33.60 -20.72 13.75
N ASP A 427 -33.76 -20.48 12.46
CA ASP A 427 -35.06 -20.47 11.82
C ASP A 427 -35.49 -21.90 11.48
N GLU A 428 -36.44 -22.44 12.25
CA GLU A 428 -37.02 -23.76 12.03
C GLU A 428 -38.46 -23.71 11.47
N GLU A 429 -39.02 -22.51 11.30
CA GLU A 429 -40.39 -22.34 10.82
C GLU A 429 -40.39 -22.24 9.29
N ALA A 430 -41.21 -23.06 8.63
CA ALA A 430 -41.36 -22.96 7.18
C ALA A 430 -42.21 -21.73 6.80
N PRO A 431 -41.90 -21.07 5.67
CA PRO A 431 -42.66 -19.91 5.19
C PRO A 431 -44.11 -20.28 4.90
N LYS A 432 -45.02 -19.45 5.41
CA LYS A 432 -46.47 -19.57 5.25
C LYS A 432 -46.97 -18.44 4.37
N VAL A 433 -47.97 -18.70 3.54
CA VAL A 433 -48.71 -17.64 2.87
C VAL A 433 -49.63 -16.99 3.91
N ILE A 434 -49.34 -15.75 4.30
CA ILE A 434 -50.17 -14.95 5.22
C ILE A 434 -51.40 -14.44 4.51
N SER A 435 -51.23 -13.93 3.28
CA SER A 435 -52.32 -13.37 2.52
C SER A 435 -52.14 -13.58 1.02
N PHE A 436 -53.26 -13.55 0.30
CA PHE A 436 -53.23 -13.42 -1.15
C PHE A 436 -54.31 -12.44 -1.60
N ARG A 437 -54.03 -11.71 -2.68
CA ARG A 437 -55.01 -10.82 -3.32
C ARG A 437 -54.92 -10.91 -4.84
N LEU A 438 -56.09 -10.88 -5.47
CA LEU A 438 -56.19 -10.78 -6.92
C LEU A 438 -55.91 -9.31 -7.32
N LYS A 439 -54.83 -9.07 -8.06
CA LYS A 439 -54.50 -7.73 -8.61
C LYS A 439 -55.27 -7.45 -9.90
N SER A 440 -55.50 -8.48 -10.72
CA SER A 440 -56.29 -8.42 -11.96
C SER A 440 -56.77 -9.83 -12.36
N GLU A 441 -57.48 -9.96 -13.47
CA GLU A 441 -58.06 -11.24 -13.95
C GLU A 441 -57.05 -12.40 -14.06
N ASN A 442 -55.75 -12.10 -14.16
CA ASN A 442 -54.67 -13.05 -14.31
C ASN A 442 -53.44 -12.78 -13.42
N HIS A 443 -53.55 -11.92 -12.40
CA HIS A 443 -52.42 -11.61 -11.50
C HIS A 443 -52.79 -11.83 -10.04
N LEU A 444 -52.02 -12.67 -9.36
CA LEU A 444 -52.11 -12.91 -7.93
C LEU A 444 -50.93 -12.23 -7.23
N SER A 445 -51.17 -11.67 -6.06
CA SER A 445 -50.12 -11.17 -5.15
C SER A 445 -50.18 -12.01 -3.90
N LEU A 446 -49.08 -12.65 -3.54
CA LEU A 446 -48.90 -13.41 -2.30
C LEU A 446 -48.11 -12.58 -1.30
N GLU A 447 -48.40 -12.74 -0.02
CA GLU A 447 -47.63 -12.23 1.10
C GLU A 447 -47.24 -13.42 1.97
N PHE A 448 -45.95 -13.53 2.29
CA PHE A 448 -45.39 -14.64 3.05
C PHE A 448 -45.08 -14.21 4.50
N SER A 449 -44.93 -15.19 5.40
CA SER A 449 -44.61 -14.95 6.81
C SER A 449 -43.22 -14.39 7.06
N GLU A 450 -42.36 -14.49 6.06
CA GLU A 450 -40.93 -14.21 6.13
C GLU A 450 -40.37 -14.03 4.73
N MET A 451 -39.10 -13.63 4.64
CA MET A 451 -38.42 -13.54 3.35
C MET A 451 -38.18 -14.93 2.78
N ILE A 452 -38.43 -15.08 1.48
CA ILE A 452 -38.16 -16.31 0.75
C ILE A 452 -36.97 -16.07 -0.17
N ASN A 453 -36.06 -17.05 -0.25
CA ASN A 453 -34.95 -17.04 -1.19
C ASN A 453 -35.47 -16.75 -2.62
N GLU A 454 -34.93 -15.72 -3.27
CA GLU A 454 -35.44 -15.19 -4.54
C GLU A 454 -35.51 -16.26 -5.65
N LEU A 455 -34.51 -17.14 -5.76
CA LEU A 455 -34.50 -18.21 -6.77
C LEU A 455 -35.67 -19.18 -6.58
N THR A 456 -36.03 -19.47 -5.33
CA THR A 456 -37.19 -20.33 -5.03
C THR A 456 -38.51 -19.59 -5.14
N LEU A 457 -38.54 -18.30 -4.76
CA LEU A 457 -39.70 -17.42 -4.83
C LEU A 457 -40.13 -17.21 -6.29
N LEU A 458 -39.17 -17.06 -7.21
CA LEU A 458 -39.41 -16.80 -8.63
C LEU A 458 -39.51 -18.07 -9.48
N ASN A 459 -39.49 -19.27 -8.89
CA ASN A 459 -39.64 -20.52 -9.63
C ASN A 459 -41.13 -20.88 -9.82
N PRO A 460 -41.68 -20.87 -11.05
CA PRO A 460 -43.10 -21.16 -11.32
C PRO A 460 -43.54 -22.56 -10.88
N GLU A 461 -42.64 -23.54 -10.87
CA GLU A 461 -42.95 -24.93 -10.50
C GLU A 461 -43.35 -25.08 -9.02
N ASN A 462 -42.98 -24.11 -8.18
CA ASN A 462 -43.36 -24.07 -6.77
C ASN A 462 -44.81 -23.64 -6.55
N TYR A 463 -45.52 -23.18 -7.60
CA TYR A 463 -46.89 -22.68 -7.52
C TYR A 463 -47.83 -23.49 -8.40
N LYS A 464 -48.93 -23.99 -7.83
CA LYS A 464 -49.93 -24.76 -8.57
C LYS A 464 -51.34 -24.26 -8.29
N LEU A 465 -52.04 -23.82 -9.33
CA LEU A 465 -53.47 -23.55 -9.29
C LEU A 465 -54.21 -24.82 -9.69
N GLN A 466 -55.17 -25.26 -8.87
CA GLN A 466 -55.85 -26.55 -9.05
C GLN A 466 -56.74 -26.63 -10.33
N ALA A 467 -56.69 -25.63 -11.21
CA ALA A 467 -57.40 -25.61 -12.49
C ALA A 467 -56.65 -24.89 -13.65
N ASN A 468 -55.42 -24.40 -13.46
CA ASN A 468 -54.62 -23.72 -14.49
C ASN A 468 -53.12 -23.87 -14.20
N VAL A 469 -52.29 -23.89 -15.26
CA VAL A 469 -50.82 -23.81 -15.12
C VAL A 469 -50.43 -22.34 -15.02
N LEU A 470 -49.59 -21.99 -14.04
CA LEU A 470 -49.04 -20.64 -13.90
C LEU A 470 -48.17 -20.34 -15.13
N LYS A 471 -48.39 -19.19 -15.80
CA LYS A 471 -47.65 -18.87 -17.03
C LYS A 471 -46.36 -18.11 -16.75
N GLU A 472 -46.42 -17.12 -15.86
CA GLU A 472 -45.32 -16.21 -15.51
C GLU A 472 -45.52 -15.76 -14.04
N ILE A 473 -44.43 -15.43 -13.34
CA ILE A 473 -44.41 -14.86 -11.97
C ILE A 473 -44.14 -13.37 -12.03
#